data_AF-A0A2H6AL75-F1
#
_entry.id   AF-A0A2H6AL75-F1
#
_cell.length_a   1.000
_cell.length_b   1.000
_cell.length_c   1.000
_cell.angle_alpha   90.00
_cell.angle_beta   90.00
_cell.angle_gamma   90.00
#
_symmetry.space_group_name_H-M   'P 1'
#
loop_
_entity.id
_entity.type
_entity.pdbx_description
1 polymer ?
#
loop_
_entity_poly.entity_id
_entity_poly.type
_entity_poly.pdbx_seq_one_letter_code
_entity_poly.pdbx_strand_id
1 'polypeptide(L)'
;MLKFSYKFRLYPNKTHLQKLESTLELSRELYNSALLHRISAWQKARYHVTYTEQANSLVEVKQVRPEFEEVHSQVLQDVLRRLDKNFRAFFRRLGNGEKPGFPRFKGRNWYKSFCYPQSGWQFLGDRKIQISKIGIIRVKVLVSMLLG
;
A
#
# COMPACT_ATOMS: atom_id res chain seq x y z
N MET A 1 4.63 -19.58 -20.73
CA MET A 1 5.54 -18.44 -20.47
C MET A 1 6.08 -18.57 -19.06
N LEU A 2 7.39 -18.75 -18.88
CA LEU A 2 8.01 -18.89 -17.56
C LEU A 2 7.98 -17.56 -16.81
N LYS A 3 7.55 -17.58 -15.53
CA LYS A 3 7.55 -16.42 -14.65
C LYS A 3 8.57 -16.63 -13.52
N PHE A 4 9.40 -15.63 -13.28
CA PHE A 4 10.37 -15.65 -12.19
C PHE A 4 9.98 -14.64 -11.12
N SER A 5 10.14 -15.03 -9.85
CA SER A 5 10.05 -14.13 -8.70
C SER A 5 11.39 -14.10 -7.98
N TYR A 6 11.84 -12.90 -7.60
CA TYR A 6 13.08 -12.70 -6.87
C TYR A 6 12.79 -12.09 -5.50
N LYS A 7 13.42 -12.64 -4.47
CA LYS A 7 13.38 -12.07 -3.12
C LYS A 7 14.72 -11.44 -2.77
N PHE A 8 14.69 -10.19 -2.33
CA PHE A 8 15.88 -9.45 -1.91
C PHE A 8 15.79 -9.06 -0.44
N ARG A 9 16.93 -9.08 0.26
CA ARG A 9 17.10 -8.41 1.55
C ARG A 9 17.69 -7.02 1.32
N LEU A 10 17.03 -6.00 1.85
CA LEU A 10 17.53 -4.63 1.86
C LEU A 10 18.52 -4.43 3.02
N TYR A 11 19.54 -3.60 2.80
CA TYR A 11 20.48 -3.12 3.82
C TYR A 11 20.38 -1.60 3.93
N PRO A 12 19.30 -1.07 4.54
CA PRO A 12 19.10 0.37 4.71
C PRO A 12 20.04 0.96 5.75
N ASN A 13 20.34 2.26 5.62
CA ASN A 13 20.97 3.05 6.68
C ASN A 13 19.86 3.72 7.55
N LYS A 14 20.24 4.51 8.55
CA LYS A 14 19.28 5.18 9.45
C LYS A 14 18.25 6.04 8.71
N THR A 15 18.67 6.83 7.73
CA THR A 15 17.78 7.68 6.92
C THR A 15 16.81 6.85 6.08
N HIS A 16 17.28 5.77 5.46
CA HIS A 16 16.42 4.85 4.71
C HIS A 16 15.38 4.20 5.64
N LEU A 17 15.79 3.76 6.84
CA LEU A 17 14.89 3.16 7.82
C LEU A 17 13.77 4.13 8.21
N GLN A 18 14.11 5.37 8.55
CA GLN A 18 13.12 6.41 8.89
C GLN A 18 12.10 6.63 7.77
N LYS A 19 12.56 6.68 6.51
CA LYS A 19 11.68 6.83 5.35
C LYS A 19 10.78 5.61 5.13
N LEU A 20 11.31 4.40 5.28
CA LEU A 20 10.55 3.15 5.19
C LEU A 20 9.46 3.08 6.27
N GLU A 21 9.80 3.45 7.52
CA GLU A 21 8.88 3.49 8.66
C GLU A 21 7.81 4.56 8.47
N SER A 22 8.19 5.78 8.06
CA SER A 22 7.25 6.85 7.74
C SER A 22 6.29 6.44 6.63
N THR A 23 6.79 5.76 5.58
CA THR A 23 5.95 5.24 4.49
C THR A 23 4.92 4.22 5.00
N LEU A 24 5.30 3.31 5.89
CA LEU A 24 4.37 2.35 6.51
C LEU A 24 3.31 3.06 7.35
N GLU A 25 3.70 4.09 8.09
CA GLU A 25 2.80 4.83 8.97
C GLU A 25 1.79 5.66 8.17
N LEU A 26 2.24 6.43 7.18
CA LEU A 26 1.35 7.18 6.28
C LEU A 26 0.43 6.23 5.50
N SER A 27 0.93 5.05 5.11
CA SER A 27 0.08 4.01 4.49
C SER A 27 -1.00 3.49 5.44
N ARG A 28 -0.68 3.30 6.72
CA ARG A 28 -1.63 2.89 7.77
C ARG A 28 -2.70 3.96 7.97
N GLU A 29 -2.29 5.22 8.07
CA GLU A 29 -3.19 6.36 8.21
C GLU A 29 -4.13 6.47 7.02
N LEU A 30 -3.61 6.45 5.79
CA LEU A 30 -4.43 6.51 4.58
C LEU A 30 -5.45 5.36 4.54
N TYR A 31 -5.03 4.13 4.85
CA TYR A 31 -5.94 2.98 4.90
C TYR A 31 -7.09 3.22 5.90
N ASN A 32 -6.76 3.70 7.11
CA ASN A 32 -7.74 3.92 8.16
C ASN A 32 -8.69 5.07 7.84
N SER A 33 -8.17 6.19 7.32
CA SER A 33 -8.98 7.34 6.89
C SER A 33 -9.92 6.94 5.75
N ALA A 34 -9.43 6.18 4.77
CA ALA A 34 -10.25 5.68 3.67
C ALA A 34 -11.33 4.69 4.15
N LEU A 35 -11.03 3.84 5.13
CA LEU A 35 -12.02 2.95 5.75
C LEU A 35 -13.09 3.74 6.51
N LEU A 36 -12.68 4.71 7.33
CA LEU A 36 -13.59 5.60 8.05
C LEU A 36 -14.51 6.37 7.10
N HIS A 37 -13.96 6.87 6.00
CA HIS A 37 -14.72 7.59 4.98
C HIS A 37 -15.82 6.68 4.38
N ARG A 38 -15.48 5.46 3.96
CA ARG A 38 -16.47 4.48 3.44
C ARG A 38 -17.56 4.17 4.47
N ILE A 39 -17.20 3.94 5.73
CA ILE A 39 -18.16 3.66 6.81
C ILE A 39 -19.09 4.86 7.02
N SER A 40 -18.52 6.07 7.13
CA SER A 40 -19.28 7.30 7.40
C SER A 40 -20.24 7.64 6.27
N ALA A 41 -19.80 7.51 5.00
CA ALA A 41 -20.64 7.76 3.83
C ALA A 41 -21.84 6.81 3.77
N TRP A 42 -21.62 5.52 4.09
CA TRP A 42 -22.69 4.55 4.17
C TRP A 42 -23.67 4.85 5.32
N GLN A 43 -23.16 5.19 6.50
CA GLN A 43 -24.01 5.49 7.67
C GLN A 43 -24.86 6.75 7.46
N LYS A 44 -24.30 7.80 6.85
CA LYS A 44 -24.97 9.09 6.69
C LYS A 44 -25.90 9.15 5.49
N ALA A 45 -25.51 8.54 4.37
CA ALA A 45 -26.19 8.73 3.09
C ALA A 45 -26.45 7.43 2.32
N ARG A 46 -26.13 6.26 2.91
CA ARG A 46 -26.13 4.96 2.19
C ARG A 46 -25.31 5.00 0.90
N TYR A 47 -24.27 5.84 0.89
CA TYR A 47 -23.42 6.03 -0.27
C TYR A 47 -22.23 5.06 -0.24
N HIS A 48 -21.95 4.44 -1.40
CA HIS A 48 -20.82 3.53 -1.56
C HIS A 48 -19.64 4.25 -2.23
N VAL A 49 -18.72 4.73 -1.41
CA VAL A 49 -17.48 5.34 -1.90
C VAL A 49 -16.59 4.30 -2.59
N THR A 50 -16.22 4.58 -3.83
CA THR A 50 -15.39 3.70 -4.67
C THR A 50 -13.90 3.91 -4.45
N TYR A 51 -13.09 2.96 -4.93
CA TYR A 51 -11.64 3.13 -5.03
C TYR A 51 -11.27 4.37 -5.87
N THR A 52 -11.94 4.57 -7.02
CA THR A 52 -11.60 5.62 -7.97
C THR A 52 -11.76 7.00 -7.35
N GLU A 53 -12.86 7.23 -6.61
CA GLU A 53 -13.07 8.49 -5.90
C GLU A 53 -11.96 8.76 -4.88
N GLN A 54 -11.60 7.76 -4.07
CA GLN A 54 -10.54 7.90 -3.07
C GLN A 54 -9.16 8.07 -3.71
N ALA A 55 -8.92 7.46 -4.87
CA ALA A 55 -7.66 7.60 -5.59
C ALA A 55 -7.54 9.00 -6.21
N ASN A 56 -8.63 9.53 -6.76
CA ASN A 56 -8.69 10.88 -7.31
C ASN A 56 -8.51 11.95 -6.22
N SER A 57 -9.06 11.72 -5.01
CA SER A 57 -8.90 12.64 -3.88
C SER A 57 -7.48 12.68 -3.31
N LEU A 58 -6.56 11.80 -3.73
CA LEU A 58 -5.17 11.83 -3.25
C LEU A 58 -4.46 13.15 -3.55
N VAL A 59 -4.85 13.84 -4.63
CA VAL A 59 -4.31 15.16 -4.97
C VAL A 59 -4.63 16.16 -3.86
N GLU A 60 -5.89 16.22 -3.43
CA GLU A 60 -6.34 17.10 -2.33
C GLU A 60 -5.73 16.67 -0.99
N VAL A 61 -5.65 15.36 -0.72
CA VAL A 61 -5.00 14.83 0.49
C VAL A 61 -3.56 15.34 0.59
N LYS A 62 -2.81 15.36 -0.50
CA LYS A 62 -1.43 15.86 -0.53
C LYS A 62 -1.33 17.38 -0.35
N GLN A 63 -2.33 18.13 -0.82
CA GLN A 63 -2.38 19.58 -0.59
C GLN A 63 -2.61 19.92 0.89
N VAL A 64 -3.53 19.20 1.55
CA VAL A 64 -3.86 19.42 2.96
C VAL A 64 -2.83 18.78 3.90
N ARG A 65 -2.23 17.68 3.47
CA ARG A 65 -1.22 16.93 4.21
C ARG A 65 0.02 16.65 3.35
N PRO A 66 0.94 17.62 3.27
CA PRO A 66 2.14 17.53 2.44
C PRO A 66 3.04 16.33 2.77
N GLU A 67 2.93 15.72 3.96
CA GLU A 67 3.73 14.53 4.28
C GLU A 67 3.44 13.35 3.34
N PHE A 68 2.25 13.30 2.73
CA PHE A 68 1.92 12.30 1.71
C PHE A 68 2.71 12.48 0.39
N GLU A 69 3.34 13.63 0.15
CA GLU A 69 4.28 13.79 -0.97
C GLU A 69 5.57 12.99 -0.78
N GLU A 70 5.92 12.63 0.46
CA GLU A 70 7.06 11.76 0.76
C GLU A 70 6.79 10.29 0.46
N VAL A 71 5.57 9.95 0.03
CA VAL A 71 5.20 8.60 -0.40
C VAL A 71 4.95 8.59 -1.90
N HIS A 72 5.51 7.60 -2.59
CA HIS A 72 5.30 7.45 -4.02
C HIS A 72 3.81 7.23 -4.35
N SER A 73 3.30 7.90 -5.39
CA SER A 73 1.87 7.89 -5.72
C SER A 73 1.30 6.50 -5.92
N GLN A 74 2.04 5.59 -6.55
CA GLN A 74 1.59 4.20 -6.74
C GLN A 74 1.49 3.42 -5.42
N VAL A 75 2.28 3.76 -4.40
CA VAL A 75 2.17 3.17 -3.08
C VAL A 75 0.86 3.60 -2.43
N LEU A 76 0.52 4.89 -2.47
CA LEU A 76 -0.76 5.40 -1.94
C LEU A 76 -1.96 4.77 -2.67
N GLN A 77 -1.88 4.62 -3.98
CA GLN A 77 -2.91 3.91 -4.74
C GLN A 77 -2.99 2.42 -4.36
N ASP A 78 -1.87 1.73 -4.13
CA ASP A 78 -1.87 0.34 -3.65
C ASP A 78 -2.56 0.19 -2.29
N VAL A 79 -2.35 1.14 -1.37
CA VAL A 79 -3.05 1.18 -0.07
C VAL A 79 -4.57 1.17 -0.26
N LEU A 80 -5.07 2.04 -1.15
CA LEU A 80 -6.50 2.12 -1.44
C LEU A 80 -7.01 0.86 -2.17
N ARG A 81 -6.21 0.27 -3.08
CA ARG A 81 -6.56 -1.00 -3.74
C ARG A 81 -6.64 -2.16 -2.74
N ARG A 82 -5.79 -2.19 -1.71
CA ARG A 82 -5.86 -3.21 -0.64
C ARG A 82 -7.16 -3.09 0.14
N LEU A 83 -7.57 -1.87 0.49
CA LEU A 83 -8.86 -1.64 1.13
C LEU A 83 -9.99 -2.13 0.23
N ASP A 84 -9.98 -1.75 -1.04
CA ASP A 84 -11.00 -2.14 -2.00
C ASP A 84 -11.11 -3.65 -2.17
N LYS A 85 -9.97 -4.35 -2.26
CA LYS A 85 -9.91 -5.82 -2.30
C LYS A 85 -10.54 -6.44 -1.05
N ASN A 86 -10.31 -5.87 0.13
CA ASN A 86 -10.90 -6.36 1.37
C ASN A 86 -12.44 -6.21 1.35
N PHE A 87 -12.96 -5.08 0.87
CA PHE A 87 -14.41 -4.87 0.70
C PHE A 87 -15.01 -5.82 -0.33
N ARG A 88 -14.40 -5.98 -1.51
CA ARG A 88 -14.86 -6.93 -2.53
C ARG A 88 -14.90 -8.36 -1.99
N ALA A 89 -13.87 -8.77 -1.26
CA ALA A 89 -13.82 -10.08 -0.64
C ALA A 89 -14.91 -10.24 0.43
N PHE A 90 -15.16 -9.22 1.25
CA PHE A 90 -16.23 -9.20 2.24
C PHE A 90 -17.61 -9.40 1.58
N PHE A 91 -17.97 -8.57 0.60
CA PHE A 91 -19.28 -8.65 -0.05
C PHE A 91 -19.48 -9.93 -0.85
N ARG A 92 -18.44 -10.42 -1.54
CA ARG A 92 -18.51 -11.71 -2.24
C ARG A 92 -18.84 -12.86 -1.28
N ARG A 93 -18.14 -12.92 -0.14
CA ARG A 93 -18.37 -13.98 0.87
C ARG A 93 -19.74 -13.85 1.52
N LEU A 94 -20.18 -12.62 1.78
CA LEU A 94 -21.52 -12.35 2.30
C LEU A 94 -22.60 -12.84 1.32
N GLY A 95 -22.44 -12.57 0.03
CA GLY A 95 -23.35 -13.06 -1.03
C GLY A 95 -23.38 -14.58 -1.16
N ASN A 96 -22.30 -15.26 -0.79
CA ASN A 96 -22.22 -16.73 -0.73
C ASN A 96 -22.84 -17.33 0.55
N GLY A 97 -23.46 -16.52 1.42
CA GLY A 97 -24.03 -16.98 2.68
C GLY A 97 -22.99 -17.26 3.78
N GLU A 98 -21.73 -16.89 3.58
CA GLU A 98 -20.70 -17.01 4.61
C GLU A 98 -20.84 -15.92 5.69
N LYS A 99 -20.08 -16.06 6.80
CA LYS A 99 -19.97 -15.06 7.87
C LYS A 99 -18.59 -14.36 7.87
N PRO A 100 -18.25 -13.54 6.86
CA PRO A 100 -16.96 -12.86 6.80
C PRO A 100 -16.86 -11.74 7.85
N GLY A 101 -15.66 -11.55 8.40
CA GLY A 101 -15.36 -10.36 9.22
C GLY A 101 -15.27 -9.10 8.36
N PHE A 102 -15.86 -8.00 8.84
CA PHE A 102 -15.79 -6.69 8.18
C PHE A 102 -14.34 -6.16 8.13
N PRO A 103 -13.94 -5.39 7.09
CA PRO A 103 -12.64 -4.73 7.06
C PRO A 103 -12.37 -3.90 8.33
N ARG A 104 -11.25 -4.16 9.00
CA ARG A 104 -10.89 -3.56 10.29
C ARG A 104 -9.85 -2.46 10.15
N PHE A 105 -9.92 -1.48 11.05
CA PHE A 105 -8.86 -0.51 11.28
C PHE A 105 -7.53 -1.20 11.61
N LYS A 106 -6.43 -0.55 11.22
CA LYS A 106 -5.06 -1.00 11.43
C LYS A 106 -4.45 -0.26 12.61
N GLY A 107 -4.22 -0.98 13.70
CA GLY A 107 -3.44 -0.49 14.84
C GLY A 107 -1.98 -0.25 14.47
N ARG A 108 -1.26 0.41 15.38
CA ARG A 108 0.19 0.64 15.24
C ARG A 108 0.91 -0.69 14.99
N ASN A 109 1.88 -0.72 14.08
CA ASN A 109 2.65 -1.90 13.68
C ASN A 109 1.85 -3.04 13.00
N TRP A 110 0.57 -2.84 12.65
CA TRP A 110 -0.22 -3.84 11.90
C TRP A 110 -0.06 -3.71 10.38
N TYR A 111 0.31 -2.54 9.89
CA TYR A 111 0.59 -2.30 8.48
C TYR A 111 2.09 -2.54 8.21
N LYS A 112 2.44 -3.73 7.71
CA LYS A 112 3.83 -4.23 7.69
C LYS A 112 4.50 -4.22 6.32
N SER A 113 3.80 -3.78 5.28
CA SER A 113 4.32 -3.77 3.91
C SER A 113 3.62 -2.74 3.05
N PHE A 114 4.33 -2.22 2.07
CA PHE A 114 3.79 -1.44 0.96
C PHE A 114 4.33 -2.00 -0.36
N CYS A 115 3.69 -1.65 -1.48
CA CYS A 115 4.06 -2.17 -2.79
C CYS A 115 4.24 -1.03 -3.80
N TYR A 116 5.23 -1.19 -4.67
CA TYR A 116 5.41 -0.40 -5.88
C TYR A 116 4.97 -1.26 -7.08
N PRO A 117 3.70 -1.19 -7.50
CA PRO A 117 3.10 -2.17 -8.40
C PRO A 117 3.67 -2.15 -9.82
N GLN A 118 4.04 -0.99 -10.36
CA GLN A 118 4.46 -0.85 -11.76
C GLN A 118 5.77 -0.06 -11.91
N SER A 119 5.99 0.97 -11.11
CA SER A 119 7.14 1.86 -11.22
C SER A 119 7.59 2.39 -9.85
N GLY A 120 8.65 3.21 -9.85
CA GLY A 120 9.22 3.80 -8.64
C GLY A 120 10.33 2.99 -8.00
N TRP A 121 10.88 2.03 -8.75
CA TRP A 121 12.11 1.33 -8.38
C TRP A 121 12.91 0.96 -9.62
N GLN A 122 14.23 0.85 -9.47
CA GLN A 122 15.15 0.44 -10.54
C GLN A 122 16.38 -0.25 -9.95
N PHE A 123 16.82 -1.35 -10.56
CA PHE A 123 18.13 -1.93 -10.24
C PHE A 123 19.24 -1.13 -10.93
N LEU A 124 20.24 -0.71 -10.15
CA LEU A 124 21.34 0.12 -10.65
C LEU A 124 22.62 -0.67 -10.96
N GLY A 125 22.58 -2.01 -10.92
CA GLY A 125 23.79 -2.83 -10.87
C GLY A 125 24.41 -2.87 -9.48
N ASP A 126 25.56 -3.55 -9.32
CA ASP A 126 26.35 -3.60 -8.08
C ASP A 126 25.57 -3.92 -6.81
N ARG A 127 24.54 -4.77 -6.91
CA ARG A 127 23.66 -5.12 -5.80
C ARG A 127 23.02 -3.88 -5.15
N LYS A 128 22.58 -2.91 -5.95
CA LYS A 128 21.84 -1.72 -5.50
C LYS A 128 20.48 -1.62 -6.18
N ILE A 129 19.50 -1.12 -5.43
CA ILE A 129 18.19 -0.75 -5.93
C ILE A 129 17.93 0.71 -5.57
N GLN A 130 17.46 1.50 -6.52
CA GLN A 130 16.87 2.81 -6.26
C GLN A 130 15.39 2.62 -6.02
N ILE A 131 14.86 3.23 -4.97
CA ILE A 131 13.44 3.23 -4.64
C ILE A 131 13.00 4.68 -4.48
N SER A 132 12.02 5.11 -5.29
CA SER A 132 11.48 6.46 -5.29
C SER A 132 11.01 6.86 -3.90
N LYS A 133 11.36 8.09 -3.50
CA LYS A 133 11.14 8.68 -2.17
C LYS A 133 11.92 8.04 -1.00
N ILE A 134 12.51 6.86 -1.17
CA ILE A 134 13.34 6.23 -0.15
C ILE A 134 14.84 6.54 -0.38
N GLY A 135 15.37 6.20 -1.56
CA GLY A 135 16.79 6.36 -1.91
C GLY A 135 17.41 5.11 -2.55
N ILE A 136 18.74 5.09 -2.65
CA ILE A 136 19.52 3.97 -3.19
C ILE A 136 19.95 3.06 -2.04
N ILE A 137 19.55 1.79 -2.09
CA ILE A 137 19.76 0.81 -1.02
C ILE A 137 20.53 -0.40 -1.56
N ARG A 138 21.49 -0.89 -0.78
CA ARG A 138 22.18 -2.17 -1.07
C ARG A 138 21.22 -3.34 -0.86
N VAL A 139 21.30 -4.33 -1.73
CA VAL A 139 20.45 -5.52 -1.71
C VAL A 139 21.27 -6.81 -1.74
N LYS A 140 20.72 -7.90 -1.22
CA LYS A 140 21.24 -9.25 -1.42
C LYS A 140 20.11 -10.16 -1.89
N VAL A 141 20.32 -10.87 -3.00
CA VAL A 141 19.38 -11.90 -3.48
C VAL A 141 19.30 -13.00 -2.43
N LEU A 142 18.08 -13.42 -2.08
CA LEU A 142 17.83 -14.52 -1.16
C LEU A 142 17.51 -15.82 -1.91
N VAL A 143 16.58 -15.81 -2.88
CA VAL A 143 16.17 -16.97 -3.69
C VAL A 143 15.49 -16.48 -5.00
N SER A 144 15.66 -17.21 -6.12
CA SER A 144 14.77 -17.12 -7.29
C SER A 144 13.75 -18.27 -7.26
N MET A 145 12.47 -17.97 -7.41
CA MET A 145 11.42 -18.97 -7.52
C MET A 145 10.87 -18.98 -8.95
N LEU A 146 10.81 -20.17 -9.55
CA LEU A 146 10.04 -20.44 -10.76
C LEU A 146 8.57 -20.50 -10.38
N LEU A 147 7.76 -19.63 -10.97
CA LEU A 147 6.31 -19.68 -10.87
C LEU A 147 5.80 -20.51 -12.05
N GLY A 148 5.25 -21.69 -11.75
CA GLY A 148 4.49 -22.54 -12.68
C GLY A 148 3.09 -22.00 -12.95
#